data_AF-A0A0D6AJ01-F1
#
_entry.id   AF-A0A0D6AJ01-F1
#
_cell.length_a   1.000
_cell.length_b   1.000
_cell.length_c   1.000
_cell.angle_alpha   90.00
_cell.angle_beta   90.00
_cell.angle_gamma   90.00
#
_symmetry.space_group_name_H-M   'P 1'
#
loop_
_entity.id
_entity.type
_entity.pdbx_description
1 polymer ?
#
loop_
_entity_poly.entity_id
_entity_poly.type
_entity_poly.pdbx_seq_one_letter_code
_entity_poly.pdbx_strand_id
1 'polypeptide(L)' 'MKISPKLLVICKGKSCSKDGANKLLNIIKKYESEEFIVTTQYCFGKCGNGPIIFILPEEKLYENVTEKQILPMINKP' A
#
# COMPACT_ATOMS: atom_id res chain seq x y z
N MET A 1 -21.48 8.71 12.50
CA MET A 1 -20.33 9.23 11.72
C MET A 1 -19.83 8.08 10.86
N LYS A 2 -19.99 8.14 9.53
CA LYS A 2 -19.52 7.06 8.64
C LYS A 2 -18.02 7.25 8.46
N ILE A 3 -17.21 6.37 9.03
CA ILE A 3 -15.77 6.36 8.76
C ILE A 3 -15.63 5.79 7.34
N SER A 4 -15.12 6.58 6.41
CA SER A 4 -14.79 6.08 5.08
C SER A 4 -13.50 5.27 5.16
N PRO A 5 -13.44 4.04 4.59
CA PRO A 5 -12.24 3.23 4.63
C PRO A 5 -11.07 3.95 3.97
N LYS A 6 -9.87 3.78 4.52
CA LYS A 6 -8.64 4.16 3.83
C LYS A 6 -8.42 3.22 2.66
N LEU A 7 -8.07 3.77 1.51
CA LEU A 7 -7.72 2.97 0.33
C LEU A 7 -6.21 2.99 0.12
N LEU A 8 -5.61 1.80 0.15
CA LEU A 8 -4.21 1.60 -0.19
C LEU A 8 -4.05 1.12 -1.61
N VAL A 9 -3.44 1.96 -2.43
CA VAL A 9 -3.11 1.67 -3.82
C VAL A 9 -1.65 1.26 -3.88
N ILE A 10 -1.41 -0.03 -4.06
CA ILE A 10 -0.07 -0.62 -4.08
C ILE A 10 0.33 -0.86 -5.54
N CYS A 11 1.46 -0.31 -5.96
CA CYS A 11 1.97 -0.60 -7.30
C CYS A 11 2.43 -2.06 -7.40
N LYS A 12 1.76 -2.84 -8.26
CA LYS A 12 2.13 -4.23 -8.60
C LYS A 12 2.78 -4.33 -9.99
N GLY A 13 3.30 -3.23 -10.52
CA GLY A 13 4.08 -3.24 -11.76
C GLY A 13 5.29 -4.19 -11.67
N LYS A 14 5.88 -4.55 -12.83
CA LYS A 14 6.99 -5.50 -12.90
C LYS A 14 8.18 -5.12 -12.01
N SER A 15 8.56 -3.84 -11.98
CA SER A 15 9.66 -3.35 -11.13
C SER A 15 9.29 -3.44 -9.65
N CYS A 16 8.17 -2.82 -9.23
CA CYS A 16 7.75 -2.90 -7.82
C CYS A 16 7.54 -4.34 -7.32
N SER A 17 7.09 -5.25 -8.18
CA SER A 17 7.00 -6.68 -7.87
C SER A 17 8.36 -7.31 -7.58
N LYS A 18 9.40 -6.96 -8.34
CA LYS A 18 10.78 -7.37 -8.07
C LYS A 18 11.33 -6.74 -6.78
N ASP A 19 10.92 -5.51 -6.50
CA ASP A 19 11.33 -4.76 -5.31
C ASP A 19 10.58 -5.21 -4.03
N GLY A 20 9.74 -6.24 -4.11
CA GLY A 20 9.08 -6.85 -2.95
C GLY A 20 7.62 -6.46 -2.73
N ALA A 21 6.97 -5.76 -3.67
CA ALA A 21 5.56 -5.37 -3.54
C ALA A 21 4.62 -6.57 -3.33
N ASN A 22 4.92 -7.74 -3.90
CA ASN A 22 4.12 -8.96 -3.68
C ASN A 22 4.15 -9.43 -2.22
N LYS A 23 5.32 -9.33 -1.57
CA LYS A 23 5.47 -9.72 -0.16
C LYS A 23 4.69 -8.75 0.73
N LEU A 24 4.84 -7.45 0.48
CA LEU A 24 4.05 -6.41 1.17
C LEU A 24 2.56 -6.61 0.99
N LEU A 25 2.10 -6.83 -0.24
CA LEU A 25 0.69 -7.06 -0.54
C LEU A 25 0.12 -8.23 0.27
N ASN A 26 0.86 -9.34 0.36
CA ASN A 26 0.44 -10.51 1.13
C ASN A 26 0.34 -10.24 2.63
N ILE A 27 1.19 -9.36 3.18
CA ILE A 27 1.11 -8.95 4.58
C ILE A 27 -0.07 -8.02 4.78
N ILE A 28 -0.19 -6.99 3.94
CA ILE A 28 -1.23 -5.96 4.03
C ILE A 28 -2.63 -6.57 3.91
N LYS A 29 -2.82 -7.52 2.99
CA LYS A 29 -4.10 -8.24 2.84
C LYS A 29 -4.57 -9.00 4.09
N LYS A 30 -3.67 -9.36 5.00
CA LYS A 30 -4.06 -9.99 6.28
C LYS A 30 -4.73 -9.01 7.25
N TYR A 31 -4.57 -7.71 7.00
CA TYR A 31 -5.13 -6.62 7.81
C TYR A 31 -6.26 -5.88 7.09
N GLU A 32 -6.73 -6.40 5.94
CA GLU A 32 -7.86 -5.80 5.22
C GLU A 32 -9.15 -5.88 6.07
N SER A 33 -9.86 -4.76 6.19
CA SER A 33 -11.00 -4.60 7.10
C SER A 33 -11.97 -3.53 6.59
N GLU A 34 -13.06 -3.27 7.30
CA GLU A 34 -13.97 -2.17 6.96
C GLU A 34 -13.33 -0.78 7.09
N GLU A 35 -12.20 -0.66 7.80
CA GLU A 35 -11.46 0.59 7.94
C GLU A 35 -10.40 0.79 6.86
N PHE A 36 -10.08 -0.28 6.13
CA PHE A 36 -8.92 -0.33 5.25
C PHE A 36 -9.10 -1.32 4.10
N ILE A 37 -9.04 -0.82 2.86
CA ILE A 37 -9.18 -1.61 1.63
C ILE A 37 -7.92 -1.51 0.77
N VAL A 38 -7.63 -2.57 0.00
CA VAL A 38 -6.42 -2.64 -0.83
C VAL A 38 -6.76 -2.76 -2.31
N THR A 39 -6.07 -1.98 -3.14
CA THR A 39 -6.08 -2.16 -4.60
C THR A 39 -4.67 -2.18 -5.17
N THR A 40 -4.53 -2.79 -6.34
CA THR A 40 -3.26 -2.88 -7.08
C THR A 40 -3.33 -2.33 -8.50
N GLN A 41 -4.44 -1.67 -8.84
CA GLN A 41 -4.84 -1.29 -10.20
C GLN A 41 -4.10 -0.05 -10.75
N TYR A 42 -2.94 0.32 -10.20
CA TYR A 42 -2.24 1.53 -10.61
C TYR A 42 -0.73 1.41 -10.58
N CYS A 43 -0.08 1.97 -11.61
CA CYS A 43 1.35 2.18 -11.68
C CYS A 43 1.63 3.68 -11.66
N PHE A 44 2.53 4.12 -10.78
CA PHE A 44 2.84 5.54 -10.58
C PHE A 44 3.95 6.07 -11.49
N GLY A 45 4.45 5.27 -12.44
CA GLY A 45 5.53 5.67 -13.36
C GLY A 45 6.91 5.88 -12.72
N LYS A 46 7.03 5.75 -11.40
CA LYS A 46 8.28 5.92 -10.64
C LYS A 46 9.04 4.60 -10.48
N CYS A 47 9.29 3.92 -11.59
CA CYS A 47 10.10 2.70 -11.59
C CYS A 47 11.50 3.00 -11.00
N GLY A 48 12.00 2.10 -10.14
CA GLY A 48 13.27 2.30 -9.41
C GLY A 48 13.08 2.76 -7.96
N ASN A 49 11.91 3.30 -7.61
CA ASN A 49 11.56 3.71 -6.23
C ASN A 49 10.54 2.74 -5.58
N GLY A 50 10.46 1.51 -6.10
CA GLY A 50 9.54 0.50 -5.61
C GLY A 50 9.98 -0.12 -4.29
N PRO A 51 9.05 -0.71 -3.51
CA PRO A 51 7.60 -0.71 -3.69
C PRO A 51 6.96 0.66 -3.42
N ILE A 52 5.92 0.99 -4.20
CA ILE A 52 5.19 2.26 -4.06
C ILE A 52 3.80 2.00 -3.50
N ILE A 53 3.40 2.80 -2.51
CA ILE A 53 2.06 2.77 -1.91
C ILE A 53 1.51 4.18 -1.88
N PHE A 54 0.25 4.33 -2.27
CA PHE A 54 -0.51 5.58 -2.14
C PHE A 54 -1.71 5.37 -1.23
N ILE A 55 -1.95 6.31 -0.33
CA ILE A 55 -3.01 6.24 0.68
C ILE A 55 -4.04 7.34 0.43
N LEU A 56 -5.29 6.93 0.28
CA LEU A 56 -6.46 7.82 0.24
C LEU A 56 -7.24 7.71 1.56
N PRO A 57 -7.90 8.80 2.02
CA PRO A 57 -8.02 10.12 1.37
C PRO A 57 -6.84 11.06 1.65
N GLU A 58 -5.79 10.60 2.32
CA GLU A 58 -4.66 11.44 2.77
C GLU A 58 -3.76 11.94 1.63
N GLU A 59 -3.92 11.38 0.43
CA GLU A 59 -3.15 11.67 -0.79
C GLU A 59 -1.63 11.55 -0.60
N LYS A 60 -1.21 10.63 0.27
CA LYS A 60 0.21 10.41 0.56
C LYS A 60 0.78 9.28 -0.27
N LEU A 61 1.85 9.59 -1.01
CA LEU A 61 2.65 8.63 -1.75
C LEU A 61 3.91 8.27 -0.94
N TYR A 62 4.14 6.97 -0.78
CA TYR A 62 5.31 6.41 -0.13
C TYR A 62 6.10 5.59 -1.14
N GLU A 63 7.41 5.77 -1.12
CA GLU A 63 8.37 5.13 -2.00
C GLU A 63 9.32 4.26 -1.17
N ASN A 64 9.93 3.24 -1.81
CA ASN A 64 10.83 2.28 -1.16
C ASN A 64 10.23 1.66 0.11
N VAL A 65 8.92 1.39 0.07
CA VAL A 65 8.16 1.01 1.26
C VAL A 65 8.64 -0.34 1.78
N THR A 66 8.84 -0.42 3.08
CA THR A 66 9.19 -1.66 3.79
C THR A 66 8.07 -2.09 4.74
N GLU A 67 8.12 -3.36 5.17
CA GLU A 67 7.17 -3.91 6.16
C GLU A 67 7.14 -3.09 7.45
N LYS A 68 8.31 -2.64 7.92
CA LYS A 68 8.44 -1.82 9.14
C LYS A 68 7.75 -0.46 9.02
N GLN A 69 7.69 0.11 7.81
CA GLN A 69 7.01 1.38 7.56
C GLN A 69 5.50 1.20 7.42
N ILE A 70 5.04 0.12 6.77
CA ILE A 70 3.61 -0.02 6.45
C ILE A 70 2.79 -0.53 7.63
N LEU A 71 3.35 -1.39 8.49
CA LEU A 71 2.60 -2.00 9.60
C LEU A 71 2.00 -0.95 10.55
N PRO A 72 2.72 0.10 11.00
CA PRO A 72 2.12 1.15 11.84
C PRO A 72 1.01 1.96 11.15
N MET A 73 0.90 1.90 9.81
CA MET A 73 -0.09 2.66 9.04
C MET A 73 -1.40 1.90 8.89
N ILE A 74 -1.34 0.56 8.93
CA ILE A 74 -2.47 -0.36 8.75
C ILE A 74 -2.87 -1.07 10.04
N ASN A 75 -1.98 -1.10 11.03
CA ASN A 75 -2.22 -1.65 12.36
C ASN A 75 -2.41 -0.48 13.32
N LYS A 76 -3.64 -0.24 13.75
CA LYS A 76 -3.94 0.59 14.90
C LYS A 76 -4.49 -0.35 15.99
N PRO A 77 -4.00 -0.27 17.24
CA PRO A 77 -4.56 -1.04 18.35
C PRO A 77 -6.04 -0.70 18.61
#